data_AF-G2LD85-F1
#
_entry.id   AF-G2LD85-F1
#
_cell.length_a   1.000
_cell.length_b   1.000
_cell.length_c   1.000
_cell.angle_alpha   90.00
_cell.angle_beta   90.00
_cell.angle_gamma   90.00
#
_symmetry.space_group_name_H-M   'P 1'
#
loop_
_entity.id
_entity.type
_entity.pdbx_description
1 polymer ?
#
loop_
_entity_poly.entity_id
_entity_poly.type
_entity_poly.pdbx_seq_one_letter_code
_entity_poly.pdbx_strand_id
1 'polypeptide(L)'
;MNLKKQKGFSLIELLIVVAIIGIIAAIAVPNLMAARRSANDASAQQTLRNINSANATYESGVGRGNFANTLAALGGTGSTDFGMIDDTVVNATQTPKSGFILQQYGATVKNSTTASTYSVRNHPSQSTGIARTGNRSFFINETGVIRTSNAPNAQATSTSEPIGN
;
A
#
# COMPACT_ATOMS: atom_id res chain seq x y z
N MET A 1 -22.48 24.26 58.11
CA MET A 1 -22.04 23.56 56.88
C MET A 1 -21.49 24.61 55.92
N ASN A 2 -20.20 24.58 55.62
CA ASN A 2 -19.55 25.57 54.78
C ASN A 2 -19.79 25.19 53.31
N LEU A 3 -20.66 25.92 52.61
CA LEU A 3 -20.97 25.70 51.19
C LEU A 3 -19.77 26.13 50.35
N LYS A 4 -18.95 25.16 49.92
CA LYS A 4 -17.89 25.41 48.94
C LYS A 4 -18.51 26.00 47.68
N LYS A 5 -18.17 27.25 47.35
CA LYS A 5 -18.56 27.89 46.09
C LYS A 5 -17.99 27.05 44.93
N GLN A 6 -18.85 26.41 44.16
CA GLN A 6 -18.43 25.80 42.90
C GLN A 6 -18.10 26.92 41.92
N LYS A 7 -16.85 26.97 41.47
CA LYS A 7 -16.46 27.82 40.33
C LYS A 7 -16.88 27.09 39.06
N GLY A 8 -17.86 27.64 38.34
CA GLY A 8 -18.22 27.18 37.00
C GLY A 8 -17.18 27.64 35.96
N PHE A 9 -17.06 26.88 34.87
CA PHE A 9 -16.22 27.22 33.72
C PHE A 9 -16.85 28.39 32.95
N SER A 10 -16.06 29.37 32.54
CA SER A 10 -16.55 30.52 31.77
C SER A 10 -16.69 30.18 30.29
N LEU A 11 -17.71 30.75 29.62
CA LEU A 11 -17.89 30.58 28.19
C LEU A 11 -16.71 31.15 27.39
N ILE A 12 -16.12 32.26 27.84
CA ILE A 12 -14.93 32.82 27.18
C ILE A 12 -13.71 31.92 27.33
N GLU A 13 -13.58 31.22 28.45
CA GLU A 13 -12.49 30.25 28.68
C GLU A 13 -12.64 29.08 27.70
N LEU A 14 -13.86 28.58 27.48
CA LEU A 14 -14.11 27.53 26.50
C LEU A 14 -13.81 28.01 25.07
N LEU A 15 -14.21 29.24 24.72
CA LEU A 15 -14.02 29.80 23.38
C LEU A 15 -12.55 29.96 23.00
N ILE A 16 -11.71 30.45 23.92
CA ILE A 16 -10.27 30.59 23.65
C ILE A 16 -9.63 29.20 23.47
N VAL A 17 -10.03 28.21 24.26
CA VAL A 17 -9.51 26.85 24.15
C VAL A 17 -9.84 26.24 22.79
N VAL A 18 -11.09 26.32 22.33
CA VAL A 18 -11.45 25.78 21.00
C VAL A 18 -10.79 26.55 19.86
N ALA A 19 -10.55 27.85 20.01
CA ALA A 19 -9.83 28.65 19.01
C ALA A 19 -8.37 28.18 18.87
N ILE A 20 -7.66 27.97 19.99
CA ILE A 20 -6.28 27.48 19.98
C ILE A 20 -6.21 26.06 19.41
N ILE A 21 -7.11 25.16 19.83
CA ILE A 21 -7.20 23.80 19.28
C ILE A 21 -7.48 23.84 17.77
N GLY A 22 -8.35 24.75 17.31
CA GLY A 22 -8.66 24.94 15.90
C GLY A 22 -7.44 25.35 15.06
N ILE A 23 -6.61 26.28 15.58
CA ILE A 23 -5.36 26.70 14.90
C ILE A 23 -4.37 25.54 14.81
N ILE A 24 -4.19 24.79 15.89
CA ILE A 24 -3.29 23.63 15.92
C ILE A 24 -3.79 22.56 14.93
N ALA A 25 -5.09 22.25 14.94
CA ALA A 25 -5.69 21.25 14.05
C ALA A 25 -5.55 21.64 12.58
N ALA A 26 -5.72 22.91 12.23
CA ALA A 26 -5.59 23.39 10.85
C ALA A 26 -4.20 23.11 10.24
N ILE A 27 -3.14 23.13 11.05
CA ILE A 27 -1.77 22.84 10.59
C ILE A 27 -1.45 21.34 10.73
N ALA A 28 -1.87 20.73 11.84
CA ALA A 28 -1.51 19.35 12.16
C ALA A 28 -2.18 18.33 11.23
N VAL A 29 -3.46 18.53 10.89
CA VAL A 29 -4.23 17.59 10.05
C VAL A 29 -3.63 17.41 8.65
N PRO A 30 -3.37 18.45 7.84
CA PRO A 30 -2.81 18.25 6.50
C PRO A 30 -1.41 17.62 6.54
N ASN A 31 -0.58 18.00 7.52
CA ASN A 31 0.74 17.40 7.71
C ASN A 31 0.66 15.92 8.07
N LEU A 32 -0.24 15.54 8.98
CA LEU A 32 -0.48 14.14 9.32
C LEU A 32 -0.97 13.33 8.11
N MET A 33 -1.85 13.90 7.28
CA MET A 33 -2.32 13.24 6.06
C MET A 33 -1.19 13.06 5.04
N ALA A 34 -0.31 14.04 4.87
CA ALA A 34 0.88 13.90 4.02
C ALA A 34 1.84 12.82 4.53
N ALA A 35 2.11 12.80 5.84
CA ALA A 35 2.95 11.79 6.48
C ALA A 35 2.36 10.37 6.31
N ARG A 36 1.06 10.20 6.52
CA ARG A 36 0.36 8.93 6.29
C ARG A 36 0.48 8.46 4.85
N ARG A 37 0.30 9.34 3.86
CA ARG A 37 0.49 8.99 2.44
C ARG A 37 1.91 8.53 2.14
N SER A 38 2.93 9.19 2.70
CA SER A 38 4.32 8.76 2.54
C SER A 38 4.58 7.38 3.16
N ALA A 39 4.01 7.11 4.34
CA ALA A 39 4.09 5.79 4.97
C ALA A 39 3.37 4.70 4.16
N ASN A 40 2.20 5.03 3.61
CA ASN A 40 1.45 4.15 2.72
C ASN A 40 2.24 3.82 1.45
N ASP A 41 2.84 4.83 0.80
CA ASP A 41 3.72 4.64 -0.37
C ASP A 41 4.89 3.70 -0.04
N ALA A 42 5.54 3.87 1.11
CA ALA A 42 6.63 2.98 1.55
C ALA A 42 6.14 1.55 1.80
N SER A 43 4.98 1.38 2.45
CA SER A 43 4.35 0.07 2.68
C SER A 43 3.96 -0.61 1.37
N ALA A 44 3.51 0.15 0.37
CA ALA A 44 3.14 -0.36 -0.94
C ALA A 44 4.37 -0.86 -1.70
N GLN A 45 5.48 -0.12 -1.68
CA GLN A 45 6.75 -0.56 -2.26
C GLN A 45 7.28 -1.82 -1.55
N GLN A 46 7.23 -1.87 -0.21
CA GLN A 46 7.64 -3.05 0.55
C GLN A 46 6.80 -4.28 0.19
N THR A 47 5.49 -4.11 0.02
CA THR A 47 4.59 -5.19 -0.40
C THR A 47 5.01 -5.76 -1.75
N LEU A 48 5.37 -4.92 -2.73
CA LEU A 48 5.88 -5.38 -4.02
C LEU A 48 7.23 -6.12 -3.90
N ARG A 49 8.15 -5.65 -3.04
CA ARG A 49 9.41 -6.35 -2.76
C ARG A 49 9.17 -7.73 -2.16
N ASN A 50 8.26 -7.82 -1.18
CA ASN A 50 7.90 -9.10 -0.57
C ASN A 50 7.33 -10.08 -1.60
N ILE A 51 6.46 -9.62 -2.51
CA ILE A 51 5.92 -10.47 -3.58
C ILE A 51 7.01 -10.89 -4.58
N ASN A 52 7.97 -10.02 -4.89
CA ASN A 52 9.13 -10.38 -5.74
C ASN A 52 10.00 -11.46 -5.07
N SER A 53 10.32 -11.31 -3.78
CA SER A 53 11.09 -12.31 -3.04
C SER A 53 10.34 -13.65 -2.91
N ALA A 54 9.02 -13.61 -2.72
CA ALA A 54 8.19 -14.80 -2.71
C ALA A 54 8.18 -15.50 -4.07
N ASN A 55 8.08 -14.74 -5.17
CA ASN A 55 8.16 -15.29 -6.53
C ASN A 55 9.52 -15.93 -6.83
N ALA A 56 10.63 -15.34 -6.39
CA ALA A 56 11.96 -15.93 -6.54
C ALA A 56 12.10 -17.26 -5.76
N THR A 57 11.55 -17.30 -4.54
CA THR A 57 11.49 -18.53 -3.73
C THR A 57 10.61 -19.59 -4.39
N TYR A 58 9.45 -19.19 -4.91
CA TYR A 58 8.54 -20.08 -5.62
C TYR A 58 9.21 -20.67 -6.87
N GLU A 59 9.83 -19.83 -7.70
CA GLU A 59 10.51 -20.24 -8.93
C GLU A 59 11.60 -21.27 -8.68
N SER A 60 12.47 -21.00 -7.69
CA SER A 60 13.60 -21.88 -7.34
C SER A 60 13.17 -23.19 -6.66
N GLY A 61 12.00 -23.21 -6.02
CA GLY A 61 11.44 -24.38 -5.37
C GLY A 61 10.32 -25.04 -6.17
N VAL A 62 9.09 -24.87 -5.67
CA VAL A 62 7.89 -25.59 -6.12
C VAL A 62 7.46 -25.25 -7.55
N GLY A 63 7.84 -24.07 -8.05
CA GLY A 63 7.57 -23.58 -9.39
C GLY A 63 8.44 -24.21 -10.48
N ARG A 64 9.54 -24.88 -10.10
CA ARG A 64 10.45 -25.60 -11.02
C ARG A 64 10.91 -24.72 -12.19
N GLY A 65 11.30 -23.49 -11.90
CA GLY A 65 11.67 -22.46 -12.89
C GLY A 65 10.49 -21.73 -13.52
N ASN A 66 9.34 -21.70 -12.84
CA ASN A 66 8.20 -20.84 -13.18
C ASN A 66 7.83 -19.99 -11.97
N PHE A 67 7.44 -18.75 -12.20
CA PHE A 67 6.81 -17.91 -11.17
C PHE A 67 5.40 -18.41 -10.84
N ALA A 68 4.88 -17.98 -9.68
CA ALA A 68 3.54 -18.34 -9.28
C ALA A 68 2.53 -17.78 -10.29
N ASN A 69 1.57 -18.59 -10.70
CA ASN A 69 0.54 -18.20 -11.68
C ASN A 69 -0.52 -17.25 -11.09
N THR A 70 -0.65 -17.23 -9.77
CA THR A 70 -1.61 -16.43 -9.01
C THR A 70 -0.96 -15.93 -7.72
N LEU A 71 -1.46 -14.82 -7.18
CA LEU A 71 -1.01 -14.31 -5.88
C LEU A 71 -1.33 -15.30 -4.74
N ALA A 72 -2.43 -16.03 -4.84
CA ALA A 72 -2.84 -17.05 -3.87
C ALA A 72 -1.95 -18.31 -3.86
N ALA A 73 -1.15 -18.53 -4.90
CA ALA A 73 -0.13 -19.58 -4.91
C ALA A 73 1.15 -19.15 -4.15
N LEU A 74 1.27 -17.88 -3.75
CA LEU A 74 2.40 -17.43 -2.92
C LEU A 74 2.05 -17.41 -1.42
N GLY A 75 0.76 -17.38 -1.08
CA GLY A 75 0.25 -17.14 0.27
C GLY A 75 -1.25 -17.36 0.33
N GLY A 76 -1.82 -17.69 1.49
CA GLY A 76 -3.28 -17.71 1.66
C GLY A 76 -3.81 -18.87 2.53
N THR A 77 -5.06 -18.79 2.96
CA THR A 77 -5.79 -19.98 3.46
C THR A 77 -6.31 -20.83 2.29
N GLY A 78 -5.45 -21.61 1.63
CA GLY A 78 -5.83 -22.49 0.51
C GLY A 78 -4.92 -23.71 0.34
N SER A 79 -5.39 -24.75 -0.35
CA SER A 79 -4.65 -26.01 -0.55
C SER A 79 -3.45 -25.91 -1.51
N THR A 80 -3.24 -24.74 -2.12
CA THR A 80 -2.11 -24.42 -2.99
C THR A 80 -1.18 -23.37 -2.38
N ASP A 81 -1.36 -23.08 -1.09
CA ASP A 81 -0.53 -22.13 -0.35
C ASP A 81 0.84 -22.74 -0.01
N PHE A 82 1.88 -21.95 -0.16
CA PHE A 82 3.24 -22.25 0.26
C PHE A 82 3.74 -21.35 1.40
N GLY A 83 2.89 -20.47 1.95
CA GLY A 83 3.16 -19.64 3.11
C GLY A 83 4.25 -18.60 2.91
N MET A 84 4.48 -18.15 1.68
CA MET A 84 5.58 -17.23 1.35
C MET A 84 5.18 -15.75 1.54
N ILE A 85 3.89 -15.43 1.48
CA ILE A 85 3.34 -14.11 1.81
C ILE A 85 2.13 -14.26 2.73
N ASP A 86 1.89 -13.23 3.54
CA ASP A 86 0.79 -13.15 4.50
C ASP A 86 -0.58 -12.89 3.83
N ASP A 87 -1.66 -13.38 4.45
CA ASP A 87 -3.05 -13.22 3.99
C ASP A 87 -3.44 -11.76 3.72
N THR A 88 -2.90 -10.81 4.47
CA THR A 88 -3.20 -9.38 4.25
C THR A 88 -2.64 -8.87 2.92
N VAL A 89 -1.61 -9.51 2.37
CA VAL A 89 -1.06 -9.19 1.04
C VAL A 89 -1.89 -9.86 -0.04
N VAL A 90 -2.25 -11.13 0.14
CA VAL A 90 -3.08 -11.89 -0.83
C VAL A 90 -4.43 -11.21 -1.03
N ASN A 91 -5.06 -10.79 0.07
CA ASN A 91 -6.35 -10.13 0.08
C ASN A 91 -6.28 -8.63 -0.26
N ALA A 92 -5.08 -8.08 -0.50
CA ALA A 92 -4.92 -6.68 -0.91
C ALA A 92 -5.51 -6.39 -2.30
N THR A 93 -5.98 -7.40 -3.03
CA THR A 93 -6.77 -7.26 -4.25
C THR A 93 -8.14 -6.65 -4.03
N GLN A 94 -8.70 -6.79 -2.83
CA GLN A 94 -10.05 -6.31 -2.47
C GLN A 94 -10.03 -5.40 -1.24
N THR A 95 -9.17 -5.70 -0.26
CA THR A 95 -9.08 -4.95 1.00
C THR A 95 -7.80 -4.13 1.04
N PRO A 96 -7.85 -2.79 1.14
CA PRO A 96 -6.63 -1.99 1.10
C PRO A 96 -5.64 -2.36 2.21
N LYS A 97 -4.40 -2.68 1.82
CA LYS A 97 -3.27 -2.81 2.76
C LYS A 97 -2.56 -1.47 2.83
N SER A 98 -2.56 -0.84 4.00
CA SER A 98 -1.94 0.48 4.21
C SER A 98 -2.41 1.51 3.17
N GLY A 99 -3.71 1.51 2.84
CA GLY A 99 -4.28 2.45 1.88
C GLY A 99 -4.01 2.15 0.40
N PHE A 100 -3.40 1.02 0.06
CA PHE A 100 -3.16 0.58 -1.31
C PHE A 100 -3.86 -0.74 -1.62
N ILE A 101 -4.27 -0.93 -2.87
CA ILE A 101 -4.83 -2.18 -3.39
C ILE A 101 -3.98 -2.74 -4.52
N LEU A 102 -3.95 -4.07 -4.65
CA LEU A 102 -3.30 -4.81 -5.73
C LEU A 102 -4.29 -5.04 -6.87
N GLN A 103 -4.11 -4.35 -7.98
CA GLN A 103 -5.09 -4.40 -9.07
C GLN A 103 -4.82 -5.52 -10.08
N GLN A 104 -3.56 -5.97 -10.18
CA GLN A 104 -3.16 -6.92 -11.20
C GLN A 104 -1.97 -7.76 -10.71
N TYR A 105 -2.18 -9.08 -10.72
CA TYR A 105 -1.12 -10.08 -10.67
C TYR A 105 -1.25 -10.90 -11.97
N GLY A 106 -0.25 -10.82 -12.84
CA GLY A 106 -0.24 -11.56 -14.10
C GLY A 106 1.08 -12.29 -14.27
N ALA A 107 1.02 -13.58 -14.60
CA ALA A 107 2.20 -14.41 -14.79
C ALA A 107 2.06 -15.26 -16.06
N THR A 108 3.20 -15.55 -16.69
CA THR A 108 3.32 -16.43 -17.86
C THR A 108 4.23 -17.60 -17.49
N VAL A 109 3.76 -18.82 -17.78
CA VAL A 109 4.54 -20.05 -17.59
C VAL A 109 5.57 -20.15 -18.71
N LYS A 110 6.77 -20.65 -18.41
CA LYS A 110 7.78 -20.87 -19.42
C LYS A 110 7.31 -21.88 -20.47
N ASN A 111 7.75 -21.67 -21.70
CA ASN A 111 7.64 -22.63 -22.79
C ASN A 111 8.99 -22.68 -23.53
N SER A 112 9.11 -23.53 -24.55
CA SER A 112 10.33 -23.69 -25.36
C SER A 112 10.87 -22.40 -25.97
N THR A 113 10.06 -21.34 -26.04
CA THR A 113 10.40 -20.05 -26.68
C THR A 113 10.28 -18.84 -25.75
N THR A 114 9.77 -19.01 -24.53
CA THR A 114 9.46 -17.87 -23.64
C THR A 114 9.81 -18.23 -22.20
N ALA A 115 10.59 -17.37 -21.55
CA ALA A 115 10.89 -17.49 -20.13
C ALA A 115 9.64 -17.23 -19.28
N SER A 116 9.61 -17.74 -18.05
CA SER A 116 8.53 -17.38 -17.12
C SER A 116 8.64 -15.89 -16.78
N THR A 117 7.50 -15.22 -16.71
CA THR A 117 7.41 -13.80 -16.34
C THR A 117 6.33 -13.60 -15.31
N TYR A 118 6.42 -12.53 -14.54
CA TYR A 118 5.31 -12.10 -13.70
C TYR A 118 5.32 -10.59 -13.55
N SER A 119 4.16 -10.00 -13.29
CA SER A 119 4.03 -8.58 -13.04
C SER A 119 2.98 -8.34 -11.97
N VAL A 120 3.26 -7.35 -11.12
CA VAL A 120 2.38 -6.94 -10.04
C VAL A 120 2.31 -5.43 -9.99
N ARG A 121 1.10 -4.92 -9.77
CA ARG A 121 0.83 -3.51 -9.59
C ARG A 121 0.01 -3.26 -8.34
N ASN A 122 0.33 -2.18 -7.63
CA ASN A 122 -0.58 -1.56 -6.68
C ASN A 122 -0.85 -0.09 -6.99
N HIS A 123 -1.98 0.41 -6.48
CA HIS A 123 -2.34 1.81 -6.54
C HIS A 123 -3.10 2.23 -5.27
N PRO A 124 -3.25 3.54 -5.01
CA PRO A 124 -4.01 4.03 -3.87
C PRO A 124 -5.46 3.54 -3.93
N SER A 125 -6.03 3.11 -2.80
CA SER A 125 -7.45 2.76 -2.70
C SER A 125 -8.38 3.96 -2.85
N GLN A 126 -7.87 5.18 -2.56
CA GLN A 126 -8.54 6.44 -2.84
C GLN A 126 -7.57 7.34 -3.60
N SER A 127 -7.83 7.53 -4.90
CA SER A 127 -6.97 8.28 -5.81
C SER A 127 -7.36 9.75 -5.96
N THR A 128 -8.53 10.19 -5.47
CA THR A 128 -9.02 11.57 -5.61
C THR A 128 -9.51 12.16 -4.28
N GLY A 129 -9.55 13.50 -4.20
CA GLY A 129 -10.08 14.24 -3.05
C GLY A 129 -9.11 14.40 -1.87
N ILE A 130 -9.65 14.85 -0.73
CA ILE A 130 -8.87 15.10 0.48
C ILE A 130 -8.48 13.80 1.19
N ALA A 131 -9.31 12.76 1.06
CA ALA A 131 -9.12 11.46 1.71
C ALA A 131 -8.20 10.50 0.94
N ARG A 132 -7.37 11.01 0.02
CA ARG A 132 -6.46 10.20 -0.78
C ARG A 132 -5.48 9.43 0.09
N THR A 133 -5.29 8.16 -0.25
CA THR A 133 -4.41 7.26 0.51
C THR A 133 -2.99 7.21 -0.03
N GLY A 134 -2.76 7.70 -1.24
CA GLY A 134 -1.45 7.79 -1.87
C GLY A 134 -1.48 8.70 -3.10
N ASN A 135 -0.29 9.06 -3.57
CA ASN A 135 -0.14 9.96 -4.72
C ASN A 135 0.31 9.27 -6.01
N ARG A 136 0.84 8.06 -5.89
CA ARG A 136 1.52 7.33 -6.97
C ARG A 136 1.03 5.90 -7.01
N SER A 137 1.13 5.26 -8.16
CA SER A 137 0.99 3.82 -8.31
C SER A 137 2.36 3.18 -8.54
N PHE A 138 2.49 1.90 -8.19
CA PHE A 138 3.75 1.18 -8.29
C PHE A 138 3.61 -0.13 -9.04
N PHE A 139 4.65 -0.48 -9.78
CA PHE A 139 4.75 -1.67 -10.61
C PHE A 139 6.07 -2.38 -10.35
N ILE A 140 6.04 -3.71 -10.34
CA ILE A 140 7.24 -4.55 -10.34
C ILE A 140 6.99 -5.75 -11.25
N ASN A 141 8.06 -6.29 -11.84
CA ASN A 141 8.03 -7.53 -12.60
C ASN A 141 9.23 -8.41 -12.24
N GLU A 142 9.47 -9.46 -13.03
CA GLU A 142 10.59 -10.40 -12.86
C GLU A 142 11.97 -9.75 -12.77
N THR A 143 12.14 -8.52 -13.26
CA THR A 143 13.41 -7.77 -13.16
C THR A 143 13.71 -7.26 -11.75
N GLY A 144 12.71 -7.24 -10.85
CA GLY A 144 12.84 -6.71 -9.49
C GLY A 144 12.90 -5.18 -9.39
N VAL A 145 12.89 -4.46 -10.51
CA VAL A 145 12.89 -2.99 -10.52
C VAL A 145 11.50 -2.46 -10.25
N ILE A 146 11.35 -1.67 -9.19
CA ILE A 146 10.09 -0.96 -8.91
C ILE A 146 9.99 0.27 -9.80
N ARG A 147 8.85 0.44 -10.45
CA ARG A 147 8.53 1.58 -11.32
C ARG A 147 7.32 2.33 -10.80
N THR A 148 7.26 3.63 -11.02
CA THR A 148 6.25 4.54 -10.47
C THR A 148 5.54 5.34 -11.54
N SER A 149 4.26 5.65 -11.30
CA SER A 149 3.53 6.66 -12.05
C SER A 149 3.00 7.73 -11.10
N ASN A 150 3.28 9.00 -11.41
CA ASN A 150 2.99 10.14 -10.52
C ASN A 150 1.57 10.70 -10.64
N ALA A 151 0.76 10.17 -11.56
CA ALA A 151 -0.63 10.58 -11.67
C ALA A 151 -1.53 9.68 -10.80
N PRO A 152 -2.45 10.25 -10.00
CA PRO A 152 -3.29 9.51 -9.04
C PRO A 152 -4.10 8.37 -9.67
N ASN A 153 -4.48 8.54 -10.94
CA ASN A 153 -5.27 7.58 -11.71
C ASN A 153 -4.43 6.87 -12.77
N ALA A 154 -3.18 7.30 -12.98
CA ALA A 154 -2.30 6.66 -13.93
C ALA A 154 -1.66 5.45 -13.27
N GLN A 155 -1.69 4.34 -14.01
CA GLN A 155 -1.25 3.07 -13.50
C GLN A 155 0.18 2.80 -13.97
N ALA A 156 1.09 2.51 -13.03
CA ALA A 156 2.49 2.23 -13.34
C ALA A 156 2.63 0.95 -14.18
N THR A 157 3.47 0.99 -15.21
CA THR A 157 3.71 -0.10 -16.16
C THR A 157 5.20 -0.45 -16.20
N SER A 158 5.55 -1.49 -16.95
CA SER A 158 6.94 -1.83 -17.27
C SER A 158 7.71 -0.70 -17.96
N THR A 159 7.01 0.26 -18.59
CA THR A 159 7.60 1.42 -19.27
C THR A 159 7.64 2.69 -18.41
N SER A 160 7.07 2.66 -17.19
CA SER A 160 7.06 3.82 -16.29
C SER A 160 8.46 4.15 -15.75
N GLU A 161 8.65 5.24 -15.02
CA GLU A 161 9.98 5.60 -14.49
C GLU A 161 10.39 4.66 -13.34
N PRO A 162 11.65 4.20 -13.27
CA PRO A 162 12.13 3.41 -12.14
C PRO A 162 12.27 4.29 -10.88
N ILE A 163 12.04 3.70 -9.71
CA ILE A 163 12.29 4.37 -8.43
C ILE A 163 13.75 4.13 -8.03
N GLY A 164 14.48 5.22 -7.77
CA GLY A 164 15.84 5.15 -7.21
C GLY A 164 16.98 5.41 -8.19
N ASN A 165 16.80 6.33 -9.14
CA ASN A 165 17.92 7.03 -9.80
C ASN A 165 18.16 8.37 -9.12
#